data_AF-A0AAD9W6F6-F1
#
_entry.id   AF-A0AAD9W6F6-F1
#
_cell.length_a   1.000
_cell.length_b   1.000
_cell.length_c   1.000
_cell.angle_alpha   90.00
_cell.angle_beta   90.00
_cell.angle_gamma   90.00
#
_symmetry.space_group_name_H-M   'P 1'
#
loop_
_entity.id
_entity.type
_entity.pdbx_description
1 polymer ?
#
loop_
_entity_poly.entity_id
_entity_poly.type
_entity_poly.pdbx_seq_one_letter_code
_entity_poly.pdbx_strand_id
1 'polypeptide(L)'
;MNQNQLHFGSQHSLPRLSSAPSEALKLPDKSLADELIQVYFSRINPGWPIVDEEDFMERYKSTDPRKSVPLLLLNSILLVGAHVSASRHEDYKSLKACFFRRAKMLIDVQFEDDRKVYIQAALLMTWNCDHLEDIVSNSWYWIGFAARTALGLGMHRDISQSRMSAVTKREWIRLWWVLFQFDILVSVAHGRPQAM
;
A
#
# COMPACT_ATOMS: atom_id res chain seq x y z
N MET A 1 -8.96 22.00 -20.24
CA MET A 1 -8.43 20.70 -19.78
C MET A 1 -8.98 20.45 -18.38
N ASN A 2 -9.73 19.36 -18.20
CA ASN A 2 -10.43 19.07 -16.95
C ASN A 2 -9.43 18.62 -15.87
N GLN A 3 -9.16 19.45 -14.85
CA GLN A 3 -8.28 19.13 -13.72
C GLN A 3 -8.86 18.05 -12.77
N ASN A 4 -10.03 17.49 -13.09
CA ASN A 4 -10.80 16.59 -12.23
C ASN A 4 -10.66 15.10 -12.55
N GLN A 5 -9.83 14.70 -13.52
CA GLN A 5 -9.63 13.29 -13.86
C GLN A 5 -8.31 12.76 -13.28
N LEU A 6 -8.38 11.60 -12.63
CA LEU A 6 -7.20 10.85 -12.24
C LEU A 6 -6.63 10.16 -13.48
N HIS A 7 -5.32 10.35 -13.71
CA HIS A 7 -4.62 9.73 -14.82
C HIS A 7 -3.75 8.58 -14.31
N PHE A 8 -3.73 7.45 -15.03
CA PHE A 8 -2.91 6.30 -14.69
C PHE A 8 -2.14 5.75 -15.89
N GLY A 9 -0.89 5.35 -15.65
CA GLY A 9 -0.13 4.47 -16.53
C GLY A 9 1.06 5.13 -17.24
N SER A 10 2.24 4.51 -17.09
CA SER A 10 3.38 4.75 -17.98
C SER A 10 3.29 3.86 -19.23
N GLN A 11 4.08 4.13 -20.28
CA GLN A 11 4.10 3.30 -21.50
C GLN A 11 4.49 1.82 -21.25
N HIS A 12 5.06 1.48 -20.08
CA HIS A 12 5.36 0.10 -19.67
C HIS A 12 4.13 -0.71 -19.20
N SER A 13 2.94 -0.08 -19.11
CA SER A 13 1.71 -0.68 -18.56
C SER A 13 0.90 -1.51 -19.57
N LEU A 14 1.14 -1.34 -20.89
CA LEU A 14 0.25 -1.85 -21.95
C LEU A 14 0.04 -3.39 -21.93
N PRO A 15 1.05 -4.24 -21.69
CA PRO A 15 0.86 -5.69 -21.58
C PRO A 15 0.20 -6.16 -20.28
N ARG A 16 0.13 -5.31 -19.25
CA ARG A 16 -0.41 -5.66 -17.92
C ARG A 16 -1.84 -5.19 -17.73
N LEU A 17 -2.24 -4.14 -18.44
CA LEU A 17 -3.63 -3.71 -18.49
C LEU A 17 -4.56 -4.83 -19.00
N SER A 18 -4.05 -5.76 -19.82
CA SER A 18 -4.79 -6.93 -20.29
C SER A 18 -4.85 -8.08 -19.28
N SER A 19 -3.92 -8.16 -18.32
CA SER A 19 -3.93 -9.21 -17.29
C SER A 19 -4.72 -8.83 -16.04
N ALA A 20 -4.83 -7.53 -15.73
CA ALA A 20 -5.58 -7.04 -14.59
C ALA A 20 -7.10 -7.02 -14.86
N PRO A 21 -7.94 -7.48 -13.91
CA PRO A 21 -9.38 -7.33 -14.01
C PRO A 21 -9.78 -5.87 -14.15
N SER A 22 -10.79 -5.59 -15.00
CA SER A 22 -11.26 -4.21 -15.24
C SER A 22 -11.70 -3.48 -13.96
N GLU A 23 -12.22 -4.22 -12.98
CA GLU A 23 -12.56 -3.68 -11.65
C GLU A 23 -11.33 -3.12 -10.91
N ALA A 24 -10.20 -3.81 -10.97
CA ALA A 24 -8.96 -3.41 -10.31
C ALA A 24 -8.37 -2.12 -10.91
N LEU A 25 -8.67 -1.86 -12.18
CA LEU A 25 -8.23 -0.67 -12.92
C LEU A 25 -9.11 0.57 -12.71
N LYS A 26 -10.24 0.44 -12.01
CA LYS A 26 -11.14 1.57 -11.75
C LYS A 26 -10.55 2.53 -10.73
N LEU A 27 -10.59 3.82 -11.06
CA LEU A 27 -10.24 4.92 -10.16
C LEU A 27 -11.51 5.43 -9.47
N PRO A 28 -11.45 5.77 -8.17
CA PRO A 28 -12.57 6.44 -7.50
C PRO A 28 -12.70 7.89 -7.98
N ASP A 29 -13.77 8.56 -7.55
CA ASP A 29 -13.90 10.00 -7.74
C ASP A 29 -12.74 10.74 -7.07
N LYS A 30 -12.19 11.75 -7.75
CA LYS A 30 -11.02 12.50 -7.28
C LYS A 30 -11.24 13.11 -5.89
N SER A 31 -12.43 13.67 -5.63
CA SER A 31 -12.77 14.24 -4.32
C SER A 31 -12.70 13.21 -3.19
N LEU A 32 -13.20 11.99 -3.45
CA LEU A 32 -13.14 10.89 -2.48
C LEU A 32 -11.68 10.43 -2.30
N ALA A 33 -10.92 10.32 -3.38
CA ALA A 33 -9.51 9.97 -3.30
C ALA A 33 -8.71 10.99 -2.46
N ASP A 34 -8.90 12.28 -2.74
CA ASP A 34 -8.23 13.38 -2.03
C ASP A 34 -8.53 13.32 -0.52
N GLU A 35 -9.80 13.13 -0.14
CA GLU A 35 -10.20 12.97 1.26
C GLU A 35 -9.51 11.77 1.92
N LEU A 36 -9.59 10.59 1.30
CA LEU A 36 -9.06 9.36 1.89
C LEU A 36 -7.53 9.37 1.99
N ILE A 37 -6.85 9.93 0.99
CA ILE A 37 -5.39 10.13 0.99
C ILE A 37 -4.99 11.09 2.12
N GLN A 38 -5.72 12.21 2.27
CA GLN A 38 -5.46 13.15 3.36
C GLN A 38 -5.63 12.49 4.73
N VAL A 39 -6.68 11.68 4.91
CA VAL A 39 -6.90 10.93 6.15
C VAL A 39 -5.74 9.99 6.44
N TYR A 40 -5.27 9.23 5.45
CA TYR A 40 -4.12 8.34 5.61
C TYR A 40 -2.85 9.10 6.06
N PHE A 41 -2.46 10.14 5.33
CA PHE A 41 -1.23 10.89 5.61
C PHE A 41 -1.29 11.69 6.90
N SER A 42 -2.46 12.18 7.31
CA SER A 42 -2.60 12.94 8.56
C SER A 42 -2.77 12.07 9.80
N ARG A 43 -3.29 10.85 9.68
CA ARG A 43 -3.67 10.01 10.84
C ARG A 43 -2.84 8.74 11.01
N ILE A 44 -2.34 8.16 9.92
CA ILE A 44 -1.69 6.85 9.96
C ILE A 44 -0.19 6.96 9.65
N ASN A 45 0.18 7.59 8.54
CA ASN A 45 1.58 7.71 8.13
C ASN A 45 2.51 8.34 9.19
N PRO A 46 2.08 9.28 10.06
CA PRO A 46 2.94 9.83 11.11
C PRO A 46 3.36 8.80 12.17
N GLY A 47 2.51 7.79 12.44
CA GLY A 47 2.83 6.69 13.34
C GLY A 47 3.50 5.52 12.62
N TRP A 48 3.11 5.27 11.36
CA TRP A 48 3.58 4.17 10.53
C TRP A 48 4.04 4.70 9.17
N PRO A 49 5.29 5.21 9.06
CA PRO A 49 5.77 5.89 7.86
C PRO A 49 6.13 4.90 6.74
N ILE A 50 5.11 4.20 6.25
CA ILE A 50 5.18 3.17 5.20
C ILE A 50 5.44 3.82 3.84
N VAL A 51 4.86 5.01 3.62
CA VAL A 51 4.91 5.71 2.33
C VAL A 51 5.56 7.07 2.51
N ASP A 52 6.41 7.43 1.56
CA ASP A 52 6.96 8.77 1.48
C ASP A 52 5.87 9.73 0.95
N GLU A 53 5.41 10.64 1.81
CA GLU A 53 4.29 11.52 1.49
C GLU A 53 4.64 12.52 0.37
N GLU A 54 5.86 13.05 0.37
CA GLU A 54 6.27 14.03 -0.63
C GLU A 54 6.34 13.39 -2.02
N ASP A 55 7.04 12.25 -2.15
CA ASP A 55 7.12 11.52 -3.42
C ASP A 55 5.73 11.04 -3.89
N PHE A 56 4.89 10.55 -2.97
CA PHE A 56 3.55 10.10 -3.32
C PHE A 56 2.68 11.27 -3.84
N MET A 57 2.64 12.39 -3.12
CA MET A 57 1.80 13.52 -3.47
C MET A 57 2.30 14.25 -4.73
N GLU A 58 3.62 14.27 -4.99
CA GLU A 58 4.17 14.76 -6.26
C GLU A 58 3.63 13.93 -7.43
N ARG A 59 3.70 12.59 -7.32
CA ARG A 59 3.19 11.66 -8.34
C ARG A 59 1.68 11.76 -8.51
N TYR A 60 0.94 11.83 -7.41
CA TYR A 60 -0.52 11.89 -7.42
C TYR A 60 -1.07 13.17 -8.08
N LYS A 61 -0.36 14.30 -7.90
CA LYS A 61 -0.72 15.59 -8.52
C LYS A 61 -0.14 15.74 -9.93
N SER A 62 0.77 14.86 -10.35
CA SER A 62 1.42 14.96 -11.65
C SER A 62 0.43 14.71 -12.79
N THR A 63 0.58 15.49 -13.86
CA THR A 63 -0.10 15.23 -15.13
C THR A 63 0.76 14.38 -16.08
N ASP A 64 2.02 14.09 -15.71
CA ASP A 64 2.91 13.24 -16.49
C ASP A 64 2.57 11.76 -16.23
N PRO A 65 2.08 11.00 -17.22
CA PRO A 65 1.73 9.60 -17.05
C PRO A 65 2.94 8.73 -16.62
N ARG A 66 4.17 9.19 -16.87
CA ARG A 66 5.40 8.50 -16.44
C ARG A 66 5.67 8.63 -14.94
N LYS A 67 5.05 9.60 -14.28
CA LYS A 67 5.13 9.85 -12.83
C LYS A 67 3.83 9.47 -12.11
N SER A 68 3.07 8.50 -12.64
CA SER A 68 1.85 8.06 -11.95
C SER A 68 2.17 7.32 -10.66
N VAL A 69 1.29 7.44 -9.67
CA VAL A 69 1.29 6.57 -8.49
C VAL A 69 1.14 5.11 -8.94
N PRO A 70 1.64 4.10 -8.21
CA PRO A 70 1.32 2.68 -8.45
C PRO A 70 -0.12 2.36 -8.02
N LEU A 71 -0.88 1.61 -8.84
CA LEU A 71 -2.33 1.45 -8.61
C LEU A 71 -2.61 0.59 -7.39
N LEU A 72 -1.73 -0.39 -7.18
CA LEU A 72 -1.73 -1.21 -5.99
C LEU A 72 -1.58 -0.33 -4.74
N LEU A 73 -0.59 0.58 -4.73
CA LEU A 73 -0.36 1.47 -3.59
C LEU A 73 -1.54 2.41 -3.36
N LEU A 74 -2.12 2.98 -4.43
CA LEU A 74 -3.27 3.86 -4.33
C LEU A 74 -4.46 3.13 -3.67
N ASN A 75 -4.86 1.96 -4.17
CA ASN A 75 -5.96 1.20 -3.55
C ASN A 75 -5.67 0.84 -2.09
N SER A 76 -4.44 0.48 -1.75
CA SER A 76 -4.04 0.19 -0.37
C SER A 76 -4.10 1.41 0.55
N ILE A 77 -3.78 2.62 0.08
CA ILE A 77 -3.93 3.85 0.86
C ILE A 77 -5.42 4.19 1.04
N LEU A 78 -6.21 4.08 -0.02
CA LEU A 78 -7.65 4.35 0.01
C LEU A 78 -8.40 3.37 0.94
N LEU A 79 -7.98 2.10 0.98
CA LEU A 79 -8.43 1.13 1.97
C LEU A 79 -8.26 1.66 3.39
N VAL A 80 -7.05 2.11 3.74
CA VAL A 80 -6.73 2.57 5.09
C VAL A 80 -7.49 3.86 5.42
N GLY A 81 -7.53 4.81 4.48
CA GLY A 81 -8.35 6.01 4.63
C GLY A 81 -9.82 5.67 4.89
N ALA A 82 -10.37 4.72 4.12
CA ALA A 82 -11.76 4.31 4.26
C ALA A 82 -12.02 3.62 5.61
N HIS A 83 -11.10 2.79 6.07
CA HIS A 83 -11.14 2.17 7.40
C HIS A 83 -11.18 3.23 8.52
N VAL A 84 -10.27 4.21 8.48
CA VAL A 84 -10.19 5.25 9.52
C VAL A 84 -11.46 6.12 9.54
N SER A 85 -12.07 6.34 8.38
CA SER A 85 -13.31 7.10 8.25
C SER A 85 -14.60 6.27 8.42
N ALA A 86 -14.51 4.95 8.65
CA ALA A 86 -15.67 4.05 8.71
C ALA A 86 -16.65 4.34 9.86
N SER A 87 -16.22 5.06 10.89
CA SER A 87 -17.08 5.52 11.98
C SER A 87 -17.99 6.70 11.58
N ARG A 88 -17.68 7.39 10.47
CA ARG A 88 -18.40 8.59 10.03
C ARG A 88 -19.61 8.23 9.18
N HIS A 89 -19.48 7.23 8.30
CA HIS A 89 -20.53 6.80 7.37
C HIS A 89 -20.45 5.30 7.07
N GLU A 90 -21.59 4.63 6.99
CA GLU A 90 -21.66 3.18 6.73
C GLU A 90 -21.13 2.80 5.34
N ASP A 91 -21.29 3.69 4.36
CA ASP A 91 -20.78 3.54 2.99
C ASP A 91 -19.27 3.27 2.93
N TYR A 92 -18.51 3.77 3.91
CA TYR A 92 -17.06 3.61 3.97
C TYR A 92 -16.62 2.17 4.24
N LYS A 93 -17.47 1.34 4.87
CA LYS A 93 -17.20 -0.10 4.99
C LYS A 93 -17.20 -0.77 3.62
N SER A 94 -18.17 -0.43 2.77
CA SER A 94 -18.26 -0.95 1.40
C SER A 94 -17.10 -0.48 0.53
N LEU A 95 -16.69 0.80 0.68
CA LEU A 95 -15.52 1.36 0.00
C LEU A 95 -14.23 0.66 0.43
N LYS A 96 -14.03 0.45 1.74
CA LYS A 96 -12.90 -0.31 2.27
C LYS A 96 -12.82 -1.70 1.64
N ALA A 97 -13.93 -2.46 1.67
CA ALA A 97 -13.99 -3.79 1.05
C ALA A 97 -13.71 -3.75 -0.47
N CYS A 98 -14.17 -2.72 -1.17
CA CYS A 98 -13.89 -2.52 -2.59
C CYS A 98 -12.39 -2.29 -2.84
N PHE A 99 -11.76 -1.36 -2.13
CA PHE A 99 -10.33 -1.06 -2.29
C PHE A 99 -9.44 -2.24 -1.89
N PHE A 100 -9.81 -3.00 -0.84
CA PHE A 100 -9.14 -4.25 -0.49
C PHE A 100 -9.15 -5.24 -1.67
N ARG A 101 -10.33 -5.47 -2.25
CA ARG A 101 -10.53 -6.41 -3.35
C ARG A 101 -9.70 -6.01 -4.58
N ARG A 102 -9.70 -4.73 -4.94
CA ARG A 102 -8.91 -4.19 -6.05
C ARG A 102 -7.41 -4.35 -5.81
N ALA A 103 -6.91 -3.98 -4.63
CA ALA A 103 -5.50 -4.18 -4.27
C ALA A 103 -5.11 -5.67 -4.34
N LYS A 104 -5.95 -6.56 -3.82
CA LYS A 104 -5.70 -8.00 -3.88
C LYS A 104 -5.62 -8.51 -5.32
N MET A 105 -6.54 -8.09 -6.20
CA MET A 105 -6.51 -8.46 -7.63
C MET A 105 -5.19 -8.04 -8.30
N LEU A 106 -4.69 -6.84 -7.99
CA LEU A 106 -3.42 -6.33 -8.53
C LEU A 106 -2.21 -7.12 -8.01
N ILE A 107 -2.24 -7.58 -6.76
CA ILE A 107 -1.22 -8.49 -6.20
C ILE A 107 -1.27 -9.85 -6.91
N ASP A 108 -2.45 -10.43 -7.06
CA ASP A 108 -2.64 -11.77 -7.64
C ASP A 108 -2.10 -11.87 -9.07
N VAL A 109 -2.21 -10.78 -9.86
CA VAL A 109 -1.69 -10.71 -11.24
C VAL A 109 -0.27 -10.14 -11.35
N GLN A 110 0.38 -9.85 -10.21
CA GLN A 110 1.68 -9.19 -10.14
C GLN A 110 1.78 -7.93 -11.02
N PHE A 111 0.83 -7.02 -10.83
CA PHE A 111 0.66 -5.84 -11.69
C PHE A 111 1.86 -4.88 -11.68
N GLU A 112 2.42 -4.60 -10.50
CA GLU A 112 3.52 -3.63 -10.33
C GLU A 112 4.90 -4.26 -10.57
N ASP A 113 5.85 -3.48 -11.08
CA ASP A 113 7.26 -3.89 -11.21
C ASP A 113 8.04 -3.76 -9.91
N ASP A 114 7.86 -2.63 -9.24
CA ASP A 114 8.60 -2.33 -8.03
C ASP A 114 8.08 -3.19 -6.88
N ARG A 115 8.87 -4.19 -6.49
CA ARG A 115 8.56 -5.11 -5.39
C ARG A 115 8.38 -4.38 -4.04
N LYS A 116 8.94 -3.19 -3.87
CA LYS A 116 8.69 -2.34 -2.69
C LYS A 116 7.21 -1.99 -2.55
N VAL A 117 6.52 -1.76 -3.66
CA VAL A 117 5.08 -1.43 -3.67
C VAL A 117 4.26 -2.55 -3.05
N TYR A 118 4.63 -3.81 -3.28
CA TYR A 118 3.94 -4.96 -2.69
C TYR A 118 4.14 -5.04 -1.18
N ILE A 119 5.32 -4.64 -0.68
CA ILE A 119 5.61 -4.60 0.76
C ILE A 119 4.75 -3.50 1.41
N GLN A 120 4.74 -2.30 0.82
CA GLN A 120 3.92 -1.18 1.30
C GLN A 120 2.44 -1.54 1.29
N ALA A 121 1.95 -2.09 0.17
CA ALA A 121 0.57 -2.50 0.01
C ALA A 121 0.16 -3.58 1.02
N ALA A 122 0.98 -4.62 1.19
CA ALA A 122 0.70 -5.69 2.15
C ALA A 122 0.63 -5.17 3.59
N LEU A 123 1.54 -4.30 4.01
CA LEU A 123 1.46 -3.65 5.32
C LEU A 123 0.14 -2.88 5.48
N LEU A 124 -0.27 -2.11 4.49
CA LEU A 124 -1.53 -1.36 4.51
C LEU A 124 -2.77 -2.28 4.48
N MET A 125 -2.70 -3.44 3.82
CA MET A 125 -3.80 -4.42 3.76
C MET A 125 -4.12 -5.06 5.12
N THR A 126 -3.22 -4.93 6.11
CA THR A 126 -3.49 -5.37 7.50
C THR A 126 -4.64 -4.61 8.16
N TRP A 127 -4.98 -3.40 7.69
CA TRP A 127 -6.13 -2.60 8.17
C TRP A 127 -7.49 -3.12 7.68
N ASN A 128 -7.53 -4.16 6.85
CA ASN A 128 -8.78 -4.83 6.53
C ASN A 128 -9.21 -5.77 7.67
N CYS A 129 -9.72 -5.17 8.75
CA CYS A 129 -10.12 -5.86 9.96
C CYS A 129 -11.58 -5.50 10.35
N ASP A 130 -12.53 -6.41 10.08
CA ASP A 130 -13.96 -6.22 10.45
C ASP A 130 -14.41 -7.12 11.61
N HIS A 131 -13.78 -8.29 11.78
CA HIS A 131 -14.11 -9.26 12.83
C HIS A 131 -12.84 -9.79 13.49
N LEU A 132 -12.88 -10.02 14.81
CA LEU A 132 -11.69 -10.32 15.63
C LEU A 132 -10.84 -11.47 15.07
N GLU A 133 -11.48 -12.57 14.65
CA GLU A 133 -10.80 -13.73 14.04
C GLU A 133 -10.19 -13.40 12.67
N ASP A 134 -10.88 -12.59 11.87
CA ASP A 134 -10.38 -12.10 10.58
C ASP A 134 -9.18 -11.16 10.76
N ILE A 135 -9.12 -10.37 11.84
CA ILE A 135 -7.98 -9.47 12.12
C ILE A 135 -6.70 -10.30 12.24
N VAL A 136 -6.72 -11.33 13.09
CA VAL A 136 -5.54 -12.15 13.37
C VAL A 136 -5.05 -12.83 12.10
N SER A 137 -5.98 -13.46 11.37
CA SER A 137 -5.65 -14.22 10.17
C SER A 137 -5.16 -13.32 9.04
N ASN A 138 -5.86 -12.21 8.80
CA ASN A 138 -5.52 -11.25 7.74
C ASN A 138 -4.19 -10.56 8.02
N SER A 139 -3.98 -10.01 9.21
CA SER A 139 -2.74 -9.31 9.55
C SER A 139 -1.54 -10.26 9.51
N TRP A 140 -1.66 -11.47 10.06
CA TRP A 140 -0.60 -12.48 10.00
C TRP A 140 -0.25 -12.88 8.56
N TYR A 141 -1.25 -13.07 7.70
CA TYR A 141 -1.03 -13.38 6.29
C TYR A 141 -0.27 -12.28 5.56
N TRP A 142 -0.72 -11.03 5.66
CA TRP A 142 -0.12 -9.92 4.92
C TRP A 142 1.27 -9.55 5.44
N ILE A 143 1.50 -9.66 6.74
CA ILE A 143 2.85 -9.49 7.31
C ILE A 143 3.78 -10.59 6.79
N GLY A 144 3.36 -11.86 6.79
CA GLY A 144 4.17 -12.95 6.25
C GLY A 144 4.44 -12.81 4.74
N PHE A 145 3.51 -12.24 3.98
CA PHE A 145 3.72 -11.87 2.57
C PHE A 145 4.75 -10.75 2.43
N ALA A 146 4.63 -9.68 3.22
CA ALA A 146 5.56 -8.56 3.22
C ALA A 146 6.98 -8.99 3.65
N ALA A 147 7.09 -9.80 4.71
CA ALA A 147 8.33 -10.35 5.23
C ALA A 147 9.10 -11.14 4.16
N ARG A 148 8.46 -12.11 3.52
CA ARG A 148 9.08 -12.90 2.44
C ARG A 148 9.53 -12.03 1.26
N THR A 149 8.73 -11.02 0.91
CA THR A 149 9.06 -10.09 -0.18
C THR A 149 10.26 -9.21 0.20
N ALA A 150 10.30 -8.66 1.42
CA ALA A 150 11.39 -7.84 1.93
C ALA A 150 12.69 -8.63 2.09
N LEU A 151 12.62 -9.87 2.60
CA LEU A 151 13.75 -10.79 2.69
C LEU A 151 14.29 -11.13 1.30
N GLY A 152 13.41 -11.40 0.33
CA GLY A 152 13.78 -11.66 -1.06
C GLY A 152 14.50 -10.47 -1.73
N LEU A 153 14.15 -9.24 -1.36
CA LEU A 153 14.85 -8.03 -1.78
C LEU A 153 16.16 -7.77 -1.03
N GLY A 154 16.41 -8.46 0.09
CA GLY A 154 17.59 -8.24 0.92
C GLY A 154 17.47 -7.01 1.84
N MET A 155 16.27 -6.60 2.23
CA MET A 155 16.05 -5.46 3.13
C MET A 155 16.65 -5.62 4.52
N HIS A 156 16.88 -6.86 4.95
CA HIS A 156 17.55 -7.22 6.21
C HIS A 156 19.07 -7.01 6.20
N ARG A 157 19.67 -6.77 5.03
CA ARG A 157 21.14 -6.69 4.88
C ARG A 157 21.63 -5.28 5.14
N ASP A 158 22.89 -5.18 5.58
CA ASP A 158 23.57 -3.88 5.64
C ASP A 158 23.79 -3.33 4.23
N ILE A 159 23.18 -2.19 3.95
CA ILE A 159 23.26 -1.48 2.67
C ILE A 159 24.22 -0.29 2.69
N SER A 160 25.03 -0.13 3.74
CA SER A 160 25.96 1.01 3.88
C SER A 160 26.87 1.15 2.66
N GLN A 161 27.41 0.03 2.17
CA GLN A 161 28.28 -0.05 0.99
C GLN A 161 27.54 -0.22 -0.35
N SER A 162 26.20 -0.14 -0.37
CA SER A 162 25.43 -0.29 -1.62
C SER A 162 25.51 0.97 -2.49
N ARG A 163 25.29 0.79 -3.80
CA ARG A 163 25.25 1.88 -4.81
C ARG A 163 23.93 2.67 -4.81
N MET A 164 23.03 2.42 -3.86
CA MET A 164 21.73 3.10 -3.76
C MET A 164 21.93 4.57 -3.37
N SER A 165 21.00 5.43 -3.83
CA SER A 165 20.95 6.83 -3.38
C SER A 165 20.68 6.92 -1.88
N ALA A 166 21.10 8.02 -1.24
CA ALA A 166 20.86 8.24 0.19
C ALA A 166 19.37 8.29 0.55
N VAL A 167 18.51 8.77 -0.36
CA VAL A 167 17.05 8.79 -0.19
C VAL A 167 16.50 7.38 -0.22
N THR A 168 16.89 6.58 -1.22
CA THR A 168 16.47 5.18 -1.34
C THR A 168 16.94 4.34 -0.15
N LYS A 169 18.18 4.55 0.33
CA LYS A 169 18.69 3.86 1.54
C LYS A 169 17.83 4.15 2.77
N ARG A 170 17.45 5.42 2.99
CA ARG A 170 16.58 5.82 4.10
C ARG A 170 15.21 5.16 4.02
N GLU A 171 14.58 5.18 2.85
CA GLU A 171 13.30 4.52 2.63
C GLU A 171 13.38 3.00 2.87
N TRP A 172 14.45 2.37 2.36
CA TRP A 172 14.70 0.93 2.49
C TRP A 172 14.82 0.49 3.95
N ILE A 173 15.62 1.21 4.73
CA ILE A 173 15.81 0.96 6.17
C ILE A 173 14.51 1.24 6.93
N ARG A 174 13.84 2.36 6.64
CA ARG A 174 12.57 2.73 7.28
C ARG A 174 11.52 1.65 7.09
N LEU A 175 11.31 1.20 5.86
CA LEU A 175 10.30 0.20 5.54
C LEU A 175 10.60 -1.15 6.19
N TRP A 176 11.88 -1.55 6.25
CA TRP A 176 12.32 -2.75 6.97
C TRP A 176 11.94 -2.70 8.46
N TRP A 177 12.27 -1.61 9.15
CA TRP A 177 11.99 -1.48 10.58
C TRP A 177 10.49 -1.34 10.89
N VAL A 178 9.72 -0.69 10.01
CA VAL A 178 8.25 -0.68 10.13
C VAL A 178 7.70 -2.09 10.02
N LEU A 179 8.14 -2.87 9.02
CA LEU A 179 7.74 -4.26 8.87
C LEU A 179 8.11 -5.11 10.09
N PHE A 180 9.31 -4.92 10.64
CA PHE A 180 9.74 -5.59 11.87
C PHE A 180 8.82 -5.29 13.05
N GLN A 181 8.44 -4.02 13.23
CA GLN A 181 7.53 -3.64 14.29
C GLN A 181 6.14 -4.27 14.12
N PHE A 182 5.63 -4.39 12.89
CA PHE A 182 4.36 -5.07 12.60
C PHE A 182 4.40 -6.55 12.97
N ASP A 183 5.47 -7.25 12.59
CA ASP A 183 5.64 -8.68 12.88
C ASP A 183 5.68 -8.95 14.39
N ILE A 184 6.43 -8.13 15.13
CA ILE A 184 6.46 -8.18 16.60
C ILE A 184 5.08 -7.96 17.19
N LEU A 185 4.35 -6.91 16.76
CA LEU A 185 3.04 -6.58 17.33
C LEU A 185 2.01 -7.68 17.09
N VAL A 186 1.98 -8.26 15.88
CA VAL A 186 1.04 -9.33 15.57
C VAL A 186 1.41 -10.63 16.27
N SER A 187 2.70 -10.96 16.40
CA SER A 187 3.15 -12.13 17.16
C SER A 187 2.82 -12.02 18.64
N VAL A 188 3.08 -10.86 19.26
CA VAL A 188 2.78 -10.60 20.68
C VAL A 188 1.28 -10.61 20.94
N ALA A 189 0.48 -9.96 20.09
CA ALA A 189 -0.97 -9.87 20.28
C ALA A 189 -1.69 -11.23 20.19
N HIS A 190 -1.12 -12.20 19.47
CA HIS A 190 -1.82 -13.45 19.14
C HIS A 190 -1.06 -14.73 19.49
N GLY A 191 0.11 -14.64 20.13
CA GLY A 191 0.94 -15.78 20.51
C GLY A 191 1.47 -16.59 19.31
N ARG A 192 1.56 -15.98 18.12
CA ARG A 192 2.03 -16.65 16.90
C ARG A 192 3.53 -16.47 16.71
N PRO A 193 4.24 -17.45 16.11
CA PRO A 193 5.65 -17.30 15.78
C PRO A 193 5.86 -16.13 14.80
N GLN A 194 7.00 -15.48 14.94
CA GLN A 194 7.43 -14.38 14.07
C GLN A 194 7.70 -14.87 12.65
N ALA A 195 7.43 -14.03 11.66
CA ALA A 195 7.76 -14.32 10.27
C ALA A 195 9.21 -13.94 9.92
N MET A 196 9.86 -13.10 10.72
CA MET A 196 11.24 -12.61 10.54
C MET A 196 12.18 -12.99 11.68
#